data_AF-A0A660WPL4-F1
#
_entry.id   AF-A0A660WPL4-F1
#
_cell.length_a   1.000
_cell.length_b   1.000
_cell.length_c   1.000
_cell.angle_alpha   90.00
_cell.angle_beta   90.00
_cell.angle_gamma   90.00
#
_symmetry.space_group_name_H-M   'P 1'
#
loop_
_entity.id
_entity.type
_entity.pdbx_description
1 polymer ?
#
loop_
_entity_poly.entity_id
_entity_poly.type
_entity_poly.pdbx_seq_one_letter_code
_entity_poly.pdbx_strand_id
1 'polypeptide(L)'
;MCPGCPHRPVFWVLKKLKAIVTGDIGCYTLGAAPPLSALHSCLCMGSGVTFQEGLRHALKEGKIVGVIGDSTFIHSGITGLINSAYNKVKGVIIILDNRTTAMTGLQEHPGTGRTLKGESTSQLDLEKLCLACGAHTVDIIDPYEVNELENILRKRLAEENLSVIITRRECMLLSKERNNPPRYLKENCNRCGVCLMIDCPALMQDEEGYIVLNESLCTGCNLCVEVCKFQALVKNAG
;
A
#
# COMPACT_ATOMS: atom_id res chain seq x y z
N MET A 1 -6.34 -5.15 7.92
CA MET A 1 -5.13 -4.37 8.34
C MET A 1 -5.47 -3.46 9.52
N CYS A 2 -4.49 -2.98 10.31
CA CYS A 2 -4.75 -2.05 11.44
C CYS A 2 -5.53 -0.79 11.00
N PRO A 3 -6.30 -0.14 11.91
CA PRO A 3 -6.86 1.18 11.68
C PRO A 3 -5.75 2.17 11.29
N GLY A 4 -5.97 2.96 10.24
CA GLY A 4 -4.96 3.87 9.71
C GLY A 4 -3.75 3.20 9.05
N CYS A 5 -3.76 1.90 8.74
CA CYS A 5 -2.62 1.30 8.03
C CYS A 5 -2.34 2.05 6.70
N PRO A 6 -1.09 2.51 6.44
CA PRO A 6 -0.74 3.26 5.24
C PRO A 6 -0.77 2.42 3.96
N HIS A 7 -0.86 1.09 4.07
CA HIS A 7 -0.96 0.21 2.91
C HIS A 7 -2.36 0.19 2.31
N ARG A 8 -3.39 0.56 3.09
CA ARG A 8 -4.80 0.49 2.68
C ARG A 8 -5.15 1.37 1.48
N PRO A 9 -4.72 2.65 1.40
CA PRO A 9 -4.91 3.46 0.20
C PRO A 9 -4.36 2.83 -1.08
N VAL A 10 -3.23 2.13 -1.00
CA VAL A 10 -2.60 1.47 -2.15
C VAL A 10 -3.52 0.42 -2.75
N PHE A 11 -4.03 -0.50 -1.92
CA PHE A 11 -4.95 -1.53 -2.39
C PHE A 11 -6.30 -0.98 -2.82
N TRP A 12 -6.78 0.10 -2.18
CA TRP A 12 -7.98 0.80 -2.64
C TRP A 12 -7.81 1.33 -4.07
N VAL A 13 -6.69 2.00 -4.37
CA VAL A 13 -6.39 2.53 -5.70
C VAL A 13 -6.18 1.39 -6.70
N LEU A 14 -5.41 0.35 -6.35
CA LEU A 14 -5.19 -0.81 -7.24
C LEU A 14 -6.51 -1.52 -7.60
N LYS A 15 -7.42 -1.67 -6.63
CA LYS A 15 -8.78 -2.20 -6.86
C LYS A 15 -9.56 -1.32 -7.83
N LYS A 16 -9.56 0.00 -7.62
CA LYS A 16 -10.22 0.98 -8.50
C LYS A 16 -9.67 0.92 -9.93
N LEU A 17 -8.36 0.71 -10.08
CA LEU A 17 -7.69 0.57 -11.37
C LEU A 17 -7.93 -0.79 -12.05
N LYS A 18 -8.51 -1.76 -11.34
CA LYS A 18 -8.67 -3.16 -11.77
C LYS A 18 -7.33 -3.79 -12.15
N ALA A 19 -6.30 -3.54 -11.34
CA ALA A 19 -4.98 -4.10 -11.54
C ALA A 19 -4.94 -5.57 -11.11
N ILE A 20 -4.16 -6.39 -11.82
CA ILE A 20 -3.74 -7.71 -11.35
C ILE A 20 -2.55 -7.47 -10.42
N VAL A 21 -2.70 -7.82 -9.16
CA VAL A 21 -1.72 -7.51 -8.11
C VAL A 21 -1.08 -8.78 -7.62
N THR A 22 0.22 -8.92 -7.88
CA THR A 22 1.05 -9.96 -7.27
C THR A 22 1.68 -9.40 -6.01
N GLY A 23 1.78 -10.20 -4.96
CA GLY A 23 2.51 -9.79 -3.77
C GLY A 23 3.11 -10.95 -3.01
N ASP A 24 3.64 -10.64 -1.84
CA ASP A 24 4.28 -11.57 -0.92
C ASP A 24 3.75 -11.43 0.51
N ILE A 25 4.46 -12.05 1.45
CA ILE A 25 4.06 -12.15 2.86
C ILE A 25 4.37 -10.85 3.59
N GLY A 26 3.34 -10.24 4.18
CA GLY A 26 3.46 -9.08 5.04
C GLY A 26 2.09 -8.56 5.51
N CYS A 27 2.05 -7.44 6.24
CA CYS A 27 0.78 -6.83 6.70
C CYS A 27 -0.23 -6.62 5.56
N TYR A 28 0.25 -6.32 4.36
CA TYR A 28 -0.53 -6.09 3.17
C TYR A 28 -1.14 -7.37 2.55
N THR A 29 -0.71 -8.57 2.95
CA THR A 29 -1.34 -9.83 2.53
C THR A 29 -2.84 -9.87 2.88
N LEU A 30 -3.23 -9.16 3.95
CA LEU A 30 -4.64 -8.99 4.34
C LEU A 30 -5.48 -8.29 3.25
N GLY A 31 -4.86 -7.62 2.29
CA GLY A 31 -5.56 -7.04 1.14
C GLY A 31 -6.15 -8.05 0.15
N ALA A 32 -5.84 -9.35 0.30
CA ALA A 32 -6.46 -10.42 -0.48
C ALA A 32 -7.89 -10.73 -0.03
N ALA A 33 -8.22 -10.50 1.24
CA ALA A 33 -9.52 -10.84 1.81
C ALA A 33 -10.61 -9.82 1.40
N PRO A 34 -11.88 -10.25 1.31
CA PRO A 34 -13.02 -9.34 1.24
C PRO A 34 -13.06 -8.38 2.45
N PRO A 35 -13.56 -7.15 2.29
CA PRO A 35 -14.14 -6.58 1.07
C PRO A 35 -13.10 -6.01 0.10
N LEU A 36 -11.81 -5.96 0.45
CA LEU A 36 -10.79 -5.32 -0.37
C LEU A 36 -10.49 -6.16 -1.63
N SER A 37 -10.18 -7.44 -1.48
CA SER A 37 -9.96 -8.41 -2.58
C SER A 37 -9.08 -7.86 -3.71
N ALA A 38 -8.00 -7.18 -3.35
CA ALA A 38 -7.14 -6.45 -4.28
C ALA A 38 -5.80 -7.16 -4.53
N LEU A 39 -5.37 -8.06 -3.64
CA LEU A 39 -4.17 -8.89 -3.82
C LEU A 39 -4.55 -10.25 -4.40
N HIS A 40 -3.95 -10.65 -5.52
CA HIS A 40 -4.36 -11.82 -6.30
C HIS A 40 -3.41 -13.02 -6.18
N SER A 41 -2.14 -12.78 -5.83
CA SER A 41 -1.19 -13.83 -5.50
C SER A 41 -0.36 -13.46 -4.27
N CYS A 42 -0.02 -14.46 -3.46
CA CYS A 42 0.87 -14.36 -2.32
C CYS A 42 1.49 -15.74 -2.08
N LEU A 43 2.83 -15.85 -2.09
CA LEU A 43 3.50 -17.12 -1.87
C LEU A 43 4.57 -17.04 -0.77
N CYS A 44 5.68 -16.37 -1.05
CA CYS A 44 6.82 -16.25 -0.16
C CYS A 44 7.40 -14.83 -0.24
N MET A 45 8.23 -14.43 0.73
CA MET A 45 8.92 -13.13 0.69
C MET A 45 9.65 -12.96 -0.65
N GLY A 46 9.52 -11.79 -1.29
CA GLY A 46 10.09 -11.53 -2.61
C GLY A 46 9.20 -11.92 -3.81
N SER A 47 8.21 -12.81 -3.61
CA SER A 47 7.38 -13.32 -4.72
C SER A 47 6.55 -12.25 -5.43
N GLY A 48 6.27 -11.11 -4.78
CA GLY A 48 5.56 -9.99 -5.41
C GLY A 48 6.23 -9.49 -6.68
N VAL A 49 7.57 -9.48 -6.73
CA VAL A 49 8.36 -9.04 -7.90
C VAL A 49 8.46 -10.15 -8.94
N THR A 50 8.82 -11.36 -8.54
CA THR A 50 9.06 -12.46 -9.49
C THR A 50 7.78 -12.97 -10.14
N PHE A 51 6.65 -12.95 -9.44
CA PHE A 51 5.35 -13.27 -10.03
C PHE A 51 4.90 -12.18 -11.01
N GLN A 52 5.21 -10.90 -10.73
CA GLN A 52 4.91 -9.81 -11.65
C GLN A 52 5.63 -10.03 -12.98
N GLU A 53 6.92 -10.37 -12.93
CA GLU A 53 7.72 -10.71 -14.11
C GLU A 53 7.15 -11.93 -14.85
N GLY A 54 6.88 -13.03 -14.15
CA GLY A 54 6.30 -14.22 -14.76
C GLY A 54 4.97 -13.94 -15.46
N LEU A 55 4.08 -13.15 -14.84
CA LEU A 55 2.83 -12.73 -15.45
C LEU A 55 3.03 -11.81 -16.65
N ARG A 56 4.06 -10.95 -16.67
CA ARG A 56 4.38 -10.11 -17.85
C ARG A 56 4.93 -10.91 -19.01
N HIS A 57 5.57 -12.05 -18.76
CA HIS A 57 5.92 -12.99 -19.83
C HIS A 57 4.72 -13.78 -20.33
N ALA A 58 3.81 -14.17 -19.44
CA ALA A 58 2.65 -14.99 -19.79
C ALA A 58 1.51 -14.19 -20.44
N LEU A 59 1.30 -12.93 -20.02
CA LEU A 59 0.19 -12.08 -20.44
C LEU A 59 0.69 -10.92 -21.30
N LYS A 60 0.13 -10.78 -22.51
CA LYS A 60 0.48 -9.70 -23.44
C LYS A 60 -0.09 -8.34 -23.02
N GLU A 61 -1.21 -8.35 -22.31
CA GLU A 61 -1.94 -7.15 -21.88
C GLU A 61 -2.33 -7.25 -20.41
N GLY A 62 -2.64 -6.10 -19.81
CA GLY A 62 -3.14 -6.00 -18.45
C GLY A 62 -2.31 -5.09 -17.56
N LYS A 63 -2.97 -4.54 -16.53
CA LYS A 63 -2.35 -3.71 -15.50
C LYS A 63 -1.77 -4.60 -14.42
N ILE A 64 -0.57 -5.13 -14.63
CA ILE A 64 0.06 -6.07 -13.70
C ILE A 64 1.02 -5.31 -12.80
N VAL A 65 0.79 -5.41 -11.50
CA VAL A 65 1.53 -4.70 -10.45
C VAL A 65 2.10 -5.71 -9.46
N GLY A 66 3.40 -5.61 -9.17
CA GLY A 66 4.02 -6.31 -8.06
C GLY A 66 4.01 -5.44 -6.82
N VAL A 67 3.58 -5.96 -5.69
CA VAL A 67 3.57 -5.27 -4.40
C VAL A 67 4.49 -6.02 -3.45
N ILE A 68 5.36 -5.29 -2.77
CA ILE A 68 6.35 -5.87 -1.87
C ILE A 68 6.59 -4.95 -0.67
N GLY A 69 6.86 -5.49 0.52
CA GLY A 69 7.28 -4.69 1.67
C GLY A 69 8.73 -4.23 1.53
N ASP A 70 9.11 -3.14 2.20
CA ASP A 70 10.51 -2.70 2.30
C ASP A 70 11.44 -3.80 2.83
N SER A 71 11.09 -4.40 3.96
CA SER A 71 11.85 -5.49 4.60
C SER A 71 11.93 -6.74 3.70
N THR A 72 10.82 -7.12 3.04
CA THR A 72 10.80 -8.29 2.16
C THR A 72 11.50 -8.04 0.83
N PHE A 73 11.49 -6.80 0.34
CA PHE A 73 12.28 -6.37 -0.81
C PHE A 73 13.77 -6.53 -0.52
N ILE A 74 14.23 -6.04 0.63
CA ILE A 74 15.63 -6.17 1.05
C ILE A 74 16.02 -7.64 1.25
N HIS A 75 15.14 -8.44 1.83
CA HIS A 75 15.40 -9.85 2.10
C HIS A 75 15.52 -10.69 0.82
N SER A 76 14.62 -10.51 -0.15
CA SER A 76 14.49 -11.43 -1.29
C SER A 76 13.89 -10.83 -2.56
N GLY A 77 13.58 -9.53 -2.58
CA GLY A 77 13.01 -8.86 -3.76
C GLY A 77 14.05 -8.21 -4.69
N ILE A 78 15.22 -7.81 -4.17
CA ILE A 78 16.27 -7.12 -4.95
C ILE A 78 16.70 -7.94 -6.17
N THR A 79 16.98 -9.22 -5.98
CA THR A 79 17.40 -10.11 -7.07
C THR A 79 16.32 -10.25 -8.15
N GLY A 80 15.04 -10.26 -7.73
CA GLY A 80 13.91 -10.23 -8.66
C GLY A 80 13.87 -8.96 -9.50
N LEU A 81 14.12 -7.79 -8.89
CA LEU A 81 14.14 -6.53 -9.63
C LEU A 81 15.27 -6.47 -10.66
N ILE A 82 16.46 -6.93 -10.29
CA ILE A 82 17.62 -7.04 -11.21
C ILE A 82 17.26 -7.96 -12.39
N ASN A 83 16.64 -9.10 -12.12
CA ASN A 83 16.23 -10.04 -13.16
C ASN A 83 15.18 -9.42 -14.10
N SER A 84 14.17 -8.76 -13.54
CA SER A 84 13.16 -8.05 -14.33
C SER A 84 13.76 -6.97 -15.23
N ALA A 85 14.73 -6.20 -14.72
CA ALA A 85 15.44 -5.19 -15.51
C ALA A 85 16.25 -5.84 -16.64
N TYR A 86 17.01 -6.90 -16.33
CA TYR A 86 17.79 -7.65 -17.30
C TYR A 86 16.92 -8.21 -18.45
N ASN A 87 15.74 -8.76 -18.11
CA ASN A 87 14.79 -9.32 -19.07
C ASN A 87 13.90 -8.28 -19.75
N LYS A 88 14.15 -6.98 -19.53
CA LYS A 88 13.36 -5.86 -20.09
C LYS A 88 11.86 -6.00 -19.80
N VAL A 89 11.54 -6.52 -18.62
CA VAL A 89 10.18 -6.60 -18.13
C VAL A 89 9.63 -5.19 -17.97
N LYS A 90 8.34 -5.04 -18.24
CA LYS A 90 7.64 -3.75 -18.15
C LYS A 90 6.63 -3.80 -17.01
N GLY A 91 6.21 -2.64 -16.51
CA GLY A 91 5.17 -2.54 -15.50
C GLY A 91 5.66 -1.90 -14.22
N VAL A 92 4.92 -2.11 -13.13
CA VAL A 92 5.11 -1.37 -11.89
C VAL A 92 5.38 -2.34 -10.74
N ILE A 93 6.45 -2.07 -10.00
CA ILE A 93 6.71 -2.65 -8.68
C ILE A 93 6.44 -1.58 -7.63
N ILE A 94 5.63 -1.88 -6.63
CA ILE A 94 5.32 -0.98 -5.51
C ILE A 94 6.02 -1.51 -4.27
N ILE A 95 6.91 -0.71 -3.69
CA ILE A 95 7.54 -0.99 -2.41
C ILE A 95 6.76 -0.25 -1.32
N LEU A 96 6.18 -1.02 -0.40
CA LEU A 96 5.42 -0.55 0.75
C LEU A 96 6.38 -0.29 1.93
N ASP A 97 7.00 0.89 1.95
CA ASP A 97 7.98 1.32 2.95
C ASP A 97 7.27 1.89 4.19
N ASN A 98 7.11 1.04 5.20
CA ASN A 98 6.53 1.43 6.49
C ASN A 98 7.56 1.58 7.61
N ARG A 99 8.85 1.59 7.27
CA ARG A 99 9.99 1.78 8.17
C ARG A 99 10.17 0.68 9.21
N THR A 100 9.62 -0.51 9.01
CA THR A 100 9.83 -1.65 9.93
C THR A 100 9.32 -2.98 9.37
N THR A 101 9.83 -4.10 9.89
CA THR A 101 9.24 -5.42 9.62
C THR A 101 8.00 -5.62 10.51
N ALA A 102 6.88 -5.02 10.11
CA ALA A 102 5.75 -4.81 11.02
C ALA A 102 5.06 -6.11 11.50
N MET A 103 4.73 -7.01 10.58
CA MET A 103 3.90 -8.21 10.88
C MET A 103 4.55 -9.15 11.89
N THR A 104 5.88 -9.21 11.92
CA THR A 104 6.63 -10.11 12.79
C THR A 104 6.90 -9.52 14.17
N GLY A 105 6.53 -8.26 14.43
CA GLY A 105 6.76 -7.59 15.72
C GLY A 105 7.68 -6.38 15.66
N LEU A 106 7.58 -5.58 14.59
CA LEU A 106 8.29 -4.30 14.43
C LEU A 106 9.83 -4.42 14.43
N GLN A 107 10.39 -5.46 13.81
CA GLN A 107 11.84 -5.63 13.75
C GLN A 107 12.52 -4.57 12.87
N GLU A 108 13.71 -4.18 13.31
CA GLU A 108 14.65 -3.39 12.50
C GLU A 108 15.14 -4.20 11.29
N HIS A 109 15.49 -3.51 10.21
CA HIS A 109 16.06 -4.07 8.99
C HIS A 109 16.95 -3.00 8.32
N PRO A 110 17.75 -3.31 7.29
CA PRO A 110 18.68 -2.33 6.71
C PRO A 110 18.04 -1.01 6.24
N GLY A 111 16.74 -1.01 5.93
CA GLY A 111 15.99 0.20 5.54
C GLY A 111 15.65 1.14 6.70
N THR A 112 15.77 0.70 7.96
CA THR A 112 15.49 1.54 9.14
C THR A 112 16.72 2.32 9.62
N GLY A 113 17.92 1.91 9.18
CA GLY A 113 19.17 2.52 9.63
C GLY A 113 19.50 2.21 11.09
N ARG A 114 18.97 1.11 11.63
CA ARG A 114 19.23 0.67 13.01
C ARG A 114 19.67 -0.79 13.08
N THR A 115 20.60 -1.08 13.99
CA THR A 115 21.02 -2.45 14.28
C THR A 115 20.00 -3.17 15.16
N LEU A 116 20.15 -4.48 15.36
CA LEU A 116 19.35 -5.27 16.31
C LEU A 116 19.41 -4.71 17.75
N LYS A 117 20.48 -3.96 18.09
CA LYS A 117 20.64 -3.32 19.40
C LYS A 117 20.00 -1.92 19.47
N GLY A 118 19.37 -1.46 18.40
CA GLY A 118 18.79 -0.10 18.30
C GLY A 118 19.82 1.00 18.04
N GLU A 119 21.07 0.65 17.76
CA GLU A 119 22.12 1.62 17.44
C GLU A 119 21.93 2.15 16.02
N SER A 120 22.15 3.46 15.82
CA SER A 120 22.12 4.05 14.48
C SER A 120 23.27 3.49 13.63
N THR A 121 22.95 3.15 12.38
CA THR A 121 23.89 2.59 11.41
C THR A 121 23.53 3.09 10.00
N SER A 122 24.24 2.61 8.98
CA SER A 122 23.97 2.92 7.58
C SER A 122 22.54 2.53 7.20
N GLN A 123 21.75 3.51 6.76
CA GLN A 123 20.42 3.28 6.21
C GLN A 123 20.50 2.99 4.72
N LEU A 124 19.89 1.88 4.31
CA LEU A 124 19.80 1.53 2.89
C LEU A 124 18.86 2.48 2.16
N ASP A 125 19.38 3.15 1.14
CA ASP A 125 18.63 4.03 0.25
C ASP A 125 17.91 3.19 -0.83
N LEU A 126 16.63 2.92 -0.60
CA LEU A 126 15.82 2.12 -1.52
C LEU A 126 15.68 2.76 -2.91
N GLU A 127 15.72 4.09 -3.01
CA GLU A 127 15.56 4.78 -4.29
C GLU A 127 16.78 4.57 -5.17
N LYS A 128 17.97 4.85 -4.61
CA LYS A 128 19.23 4.63 -5.31
C LYS A 128 19.44 3.16 -5.61
N LEU A 129 19.07 2.27 -4.70
CA LEU A 129 19.14 0.83 -4.92
C LEU A 129 18.29 0.40 -6.11
N CYS A 130 17.03 0.82 -6.18
CA CYS A 130 16.14 0.46 -7.29
C CYS A 130 16.65 0.97 -8.64
N LEU A 131 17.17 2.20 -8.69
CA LEU A 131 17.82 2.75 -9.89
C LEU A 131 19.06 1.94 -10.27
N ALA A 132 19.92 1.60 -9.30
CA ALA A 132 21.10 0.77 -9.53
C ALA A 132 20.75 -0.65 -10.00
N CYS A 133 19.61 -1.19 -9.58
CA CYS A 133 19.08 -2.48 -10.06
C CYS A 133 18.49 -2.41 -11.48
N GLY A 134 18.39 -1.23 -12.10
CA GLY A 134 17.93 -1.07 -13.47
C GLY A 134 16.46 -0.67 -13.63
N ALA A 135 15.79 -0.21 -12.57
CA ALA A 135 14.50 0.47 -12.72
C ALA A 135 14.68 1.75 -13.55
N HIS A 136 13.77 2.01 -14.49
CA HIS A 136 13.84 3.20 -15.34
C HIS A 136 13.46 4.45 -14.56
N THR A 137 12.50 4.31 -13.65
CA THR A 137 12.01 5.39 -12.80
C THR A 137 11.76 4.88 -11.40
N VAL A 138 12.01 5.75 -10.43
CA VAL A 138 11.63 5.54 -9.03
C VAL A 138 10.86 6.76 -8.57
N ASP A 139 9.62 6.57 -8.13
CA ASP A 139 8.78 7.61 -7.57
C ASP A 139 8.57 7.36 -6.07
N ILE A 140 8.54 8.42 -5.27
CA ILE A 140 8.27 8.34 -3.83
C ILE A 140 6.98 9.07 -3.55
N ILE A 141 6.08 8.46 -2.78
CA ILE A 141 4.78 9.06 -2.50
C ILE A 141 4.30 8.69 -1.11
N ASP A 142 3.64 9.62 -0.43
CA ASP A 142 2.86 9.29 0.76
C ASP A 142 1.56 8.60 0.30
N PRO A 143 1.28 7.35 0.69
CA PRO A 143 0.06 6.65 0.29
C PRO A 143 -1.23 7.36 0.69
N TYR A 144 -1.21 8.30 1.64
CA TYR A 144 -2.39 9.11 1.96
C TYR A 144 -2.73 10.18 0.93
N GLU A 145 -1.81 10.52 0.03
CA GLU A 145 -2.09 11.37 -1.13
C GLU A 145 -2.76 10.54 -2.23
N VAL A 146 -3.98 10.06 -1.95
CA VAL A 146 -4.69 9.04 -2.75
C VAL A 146 -4.84 9.42 -4.21
N ASN A 147 -5.12 10.70 -4.49
CA ASN A 147 -5.29 11.20 -5.86
C ASN A 147 -3.96 11.21 -6.63
N GLU A 148 -2.87 11.61 -5.97
CA GLU A 148 -1.54 11.59 -6.56
C GLU A 148 -1.09 10.14 -6.81
N LEU A 149 -1.36 9.23 -5.86
CA LEU A 149 -1.08 7.81 -5.98
C LEU A 149 -1.83 7.18 -7.16
N GLU A 150 -3.10 7.54 -7.36
CA GLU A 150 -3.85 7.09 -8.52
C GLU A 150 -3.27 7.64 -9.83
N ASN A 151 -2.91 8.92 -9.87
CA ASN A 151 -2.38 9.56 -11.07
C ASN A 151 -1.03 8.96 -11.48
N ILE A 152 -0.13 8.75 -10.52
CA ILE A 152 1.19 8.20 -10.78
C ILE A 152 1.10 6.72 -11.19
N LEU A 153 0.22 5.94 -10.56
CA LEU A 153 -0.02 4.56 -10.99
C LEU A 153 -0.58 4.49 -12.41
N ARG A 154 -1.54 5.35 -12.76
CA ARG A 154 -2.07 5.43 -14.13
C ARG A 154 -0.99 5.77 -15.14
N LYS A 155 -0.13 6.73 -14.81
CA LYS A 155 0.99 7.13 -15.66
C LYS A 155 1.95 5.97 -15.87
N ARG A 156 2.49 5.39 -14.80
CA ARG A 156 3.49 4.32 -14.88
C ARG A 156 2.96 3.03 -15.50
N LEU A 157 1.68 2.70 -15.29
CA LEU A 157 1.04 1.56 -15.93
C LEU A 157 0.80 1.73 -17.43
N ALA A 158 0.82 2.96 -17.94
CA ALA A 158 0.71 3.26 -19.37
C ALA A 158 2.08 3.34 -20.06
N GLU A 159 3.17 3.33 -19.30
CA GLU A 159 4.53 3.37 -19.83
C GLU A 159 5.05 1.95 -20.12
N GLU A 160 5.84 1.81 -21.18
CA GLU A 160 6.47 0.55 -21.57
C GLU A 160 7.82 0.33 -20.87
N ASN A 161 7.92 0.74 -19.59
CA ASN A 161 9.13 0.74 -18.78
C ASN A 161 8.95 -0.08 -17.49
N LEU A 162 10.05 -0.49 -16.87
CA LEU A 162 10.07 -1.00 -15.50
C LEU A 162 10.13 0.17 -14.52
N SER A 163 9.04 0.42 -13.80
CA SER A 163 8.92 1.52 -12.84
C SER A 163 8.82 0.98 -11.42
N VAL A 164 9.45 1.67 -10.47
CA VAL A 164 9.27 1.42 -9.05
C VAL A 164 8.55 2.60 -8.40
N ILE A 165 7.54 2.33 -7.59
CA ILE A 165 6.87 3.32 -6.75
C ILE A 165 7.10 2.93 -5.30
N ILE A 166 7.73 3.79 -4.52
CA ILE A 166 7.93 3.61 -3.08
C ILE A 166 6.85 4.40 -2.36
N THR A 167 5.86 3.70 -1.82
CA THR A 167 4.87 4.33 -0.95
C THR A 167 5.44 4.37 0.47
N ARG A 168 5.82 5.55 0.95
CA ARG A 168 6.59 5.70 2.19
C ARG A 168 5.78 6.40 3.27
N ARG A 169 5.47 5.67 4.34
CA ARG A 169 4.80 6.20 5.52
C ARG A 169 4.96 5.25 6.69
N GLU A 170 5.40 5.76 7.85
CA GLU A 170 5.60 4.94 9.03
C GLU A 170 4.37 4.11 9.40
N CYS A 171 4.61 2.89 9.88
CA CYS A 171 3.57 2.05 10.44
C CYS A 171 2.87 2.77 11.61
N MET A 172 1.53 2.70 11.66
CA MET A 172 0.74 3.28 12.76
C MET A 172 1.05 2.68 14.15
N LEU A 173 1.75 1.55 14.19
CA LEU A 173 2.21 0.96 15.44
C LEU A 173 3.54 1.57 15.93
N LEU A 174 4.28 2.24 15.04
CA LEU A 174 5.46 3.04 15.39
C LEU A 174 5.07 4.48 15.75
N SER A 175 4.25 5.10 14.91
CA SER A 175 3.78 6.47 15.16
C SER A 175 2.69 6.47 16.22
N LYS A 176 2.87 7.30 17.25
CA LYS A 176 1.84 7.54 18.29
C LYS A 176 0.86 8.64 17.90
N GLU A 177 1.00 9.23 16.71
CA GLU A 177 0.15 10.32 16.26
C GLU A 177 -1.27 9.81 15.99
N ARG A 178 -2.23 10.43 16.66
CA ARG A 178 -3.66 10.23 16.41
C ARG A 178 -4.26 11.59 16.09
N ASN A 179 -4.97 11.64 14.97
CA ASN A 179 -5.79 12.78 14.62
C ASN A 179 -7.22 12.55 15.13
N ASN A 180 -7.99 13.62 15.18
CA ASN A 180 -9.40 13.52 15.52
C ASN A 180 -10.12 12.60 14.52
N PRO A 181 -10.98 11.68 15.01
CA PRO A 181 -11.85 10.91 14.15
C PRO A 181 -12.71 11.82 13.26
N PRO A 182 -12.97 11.43 11.99
CA PRO A 182 -13.85 12.19 11.12
C PRO A 182 -15.27 12.24 11.68
N ARG A 183 -16.00 13.31 11.35
CA ARG A 183 -17.41 13.42 11.73
C ARG A 183 -18.28 12.73 10.69
N TYR A 184 -19.28 11.99 11.16
CA TYR A 184 -20.28 11.37 10.30
C TYR A 184 -21.57 12.20 10.27
N LEU A 185 -21.98 12.61 9.08
CA LEU A 185 -23.19 13.38 8.80
C LEU A 185 -24.22 12.43 8.16
N LYS A 186 -25.13 11.89 8.98
CA LYS A 186 -26.11 10.86 8.55
C LYS A 186 -27.01 11.38 7.42
N GLU A 187 -27.34 12.68 7.44
CA GLU A 187 -28.14 13.39 6.45
C GLU A 187 -27.55 13.38 5.04
N ASN A 188 -26.23 13.31 4.91
CA ASN A 188 -25.53 13.27 3.62
C ASN A 188 -25.30 11.83 3.13
N CYS A 189 -25.59 10.82 3.96
CA CYS A 189 -25.27 9.43 3.66
C CYS A 189 -26.37 8.77 2.82
N ASN A 190 -25.99 8.27 1.64
CA ASN A 190 -26.88 7.49 0.79
C ASN A 190 -26.74 5.96 0.95
N ARG A 191 -25.98 5.49 1.95
CA ARG A 191 -25.76 4.06 2.25
C ARG A 191 -25.11 3.25 1.12
N CYS A 192 -24.29 3.89 0.28
CA CYS A 192 -23.61 3.20 -0.83
C CYS A 192 -22.52 2.18 -0.43
N GLY A 193 -22.07 2.18 0.84
CA GLY A 193 -21.07 1.22 1.35
C GLY A 193 -19.64 1.41 0.83
N VAL A 194 -19.36 2.42 0.02
CA VAL A 194 -18.01 2.66 -0.56
C VAL A 194 -16.94 2.82 0.52
N CYS A 195 -17.24 3.53 1.60
CA CYS A 195 -16.32 3.70 2.73
C CYS A 195 -16.06 2.41 3.52
N LEU A 196 -16.91 1.38 3.40
CA LEU A 196 -16.70 0.07 4.01
C LEU A 196 -15.78 -0.80 3.14
N MET A 197 -15.75 -0.58 1.82
CA MET A 197 -14.89 -1.33 0.90
C MET A 197 -13.40 -1.12 1.11
N ILE A 198 -12.98 -0.09 1.84
CA ILE A 198 -11.58 0.12 2.23
C ILE A 198 -11.15 -0.84 3.36
N ASP A 199 -12.07 -1.62 3.94
CA ASP A 199 -11.79 -2.57 5.03
C ASP A 199 -11.16 -1.88 6.26
N CYS A 200 -11.79 -0.81 6.76
CA CYS A 200 -11.33 -0.13 7.97
C CYS A 200 -11.98 -0.75 9.22
N PRO A 201 -11.22 -1.29 10.20
CA PRO A 201 -11.81 -1.87 11.41
C PRO A 201 -12.59 -0.88 12.28
N ALA A 202 -12.34 0.43 12.12
CA ALA A 202 -13.06 1.48 12.85
C ALA A 202 -14.41 1.84 12.21
N LEU A 203 -14.74 1.31 11.03
CA LEU A 203 -16.00 1.59 10.34
C LEU A 203 -16.85 0.32 10.28
N MET A 204 -18.09 0.42 10.74
CA MET A 204 -19.08 -0.64 10.73
C MET A 204 -20.37 -0.13 10.06
N GLN A 205 -21.27 -1.07 9.78
CA GLN A 205 -22.61 -0.76 9.29
C GLN A 205 -23.64 -1.17 10.35
N ASP A 206 -24.64 -0.33 10.60
CA ASP A 206 -25.80 -0.68 11.41
C ASP A 206 -26.85 -1.46 10.59
N GLU A 207 -27.92 -1.90 11.25
CA GLU A 207 -29.01 -2.67 10.62
C GLU A 207 -29.78 -1.86 9.55
N GLU A 208 -29.77 -0.52 9.64
CA GLU A 208 -30.42 0.38 8.68
C GLU A 208 -29.56 0.68 7.44
N GLY A 209 -28.31 0.19 7.44
CA GLY A 209 -27.33 0.38 6.39
C GLY A 209 -26.48 1.64 6.52
N TYR A 210 -26.61 2.40 7.61
CA TYR A 210 -25.80 3.58 7.89
C TYR A 210 -24.48 3.22 8.56
N ILE A 211 -23.55 4.17 8.56
CA ILE A 211 -22.19 3.96 9.07
C ILE A 211 -22.12 4.23 10.57
N VAL A 212 -21.43 3.34 11.29
CA VAL A 212 -21.06 3.51 12.69
C VAL A 212 -19.53 3.60 12.76
N LEU A 213 -19.03 4.73 13.27
CA LEU A 213 -17.60 4.96 13.47
C LEU A 213 -17.22 4.67 14.92
N ASN A 214 -16.27 3.76 15.13
CA ASN A 214 -15.65 3.55 16.44
C ASN A 214 -14.53 4.58 16.65
N GLU A 215 -14.83 5.67 17.34
CA GLU A 215 -13.90 6.77 17.60
C GLU A 215 -12.67 6.34 18.42
N SER A 216 -12.85 5.42 19.37
CA SER A 216 -11.75 4.90 20.21
C SER A 216 -10.70 4.12 19.42
N LEU A 217 -11.13 3.47 18.34
CA LEU A 217 -10.27 2.70 17.44
C LEU A 217 -9.72 3.53 16.28
N CYS A 218 -10.40 4.63 15.93
CA CYS A 218 -10.04 5.46 14.79
C CYS A 218 -8.74 6.25 15.06
N THR A 219 -7.88 6.31 14.05
CA THR A 219 -6.63 7.08 14.10
C THR A 219 -6.72 8.44 13.41
N GLY A 220 -7.88 8.76 12.82
CA GLY A 220 -8.09 10.01 12.08
C GLY A 220 -7.29 10.08 10.77
N CYS A 221 -7.02 8.96 10.10
CA CYS A 221 -6.28 8.94 8.83
C CYS A 221 -7.06 9.53 7.64
N ASN A 222 -8.36 9.78 7.80
CA ASN A 222 -9.24 10.40 6.81
C ASN A 222 -9.36 9.71 5.44
N LEU A 223 -8.83 8.50 5.25
CA LEU A 223 -9.04 7.74 4.00
C LEU A 223 -10.54 7.57 3.67
N CYS A 224 -11.36 7.35 4.70
CA CYS A 224 -12.81 7.22 4.52
C CYS A 224 -13.49 8.53 4.08
N VAL A 225 -12.91 9.68 4.42
CA VAL A 225 -13.33 11.01 3.93
C VAL A 225 -12.99 11.14 2.45
N GLU A 226 -11.75 10.80 2.07
CA GLU A 226 -11.28 10.89 0.67
C GLU A 226 -12.10 10.01 -0.30
N VAL A 227 -12.60 8.84 0.15
CA VAL A 227 -13.43 7.96 -0.71
C VAL A 227 -14.93 8.32 -0.68
N CYS A 228 -15.38 9.18 0.24
CA CYS A 228 -16.80 9.53 0.40
C CYS A 228 -17.21 10.67 -0.53
N LYS A 229 -17.73 10.33 -1.70
CA LYS A 229 -18.21 11.33 -2.69
C LYS A 229 -19.39 12.18 -2.22
N PHE A 230 -20.16 11.69 -1.25
CA PHE A 230 -21.35 12.37 -0.72
C PHE A 230 -21.04 13.28 0.47
N GLN A 231 -19.77 13.39 0.88
CA GLN A 231 -19.37 14.22 2.02
C GLN A 231 -20.15 13.89 3.31
N ALA A 232 -20.49 12.60 3.48
CA ALA A 232 -21.10 12.07 4.71
C ALA A 232 -20.04 11.80 5.80
N LEU A 233 -18.77 11.65 5.42
CA LEU A 233 -17.63 11.63 6.34
C LEU A 233 -16.81 12.86 6.05
N VAL A 234 -16.58 13.71 7.05
CA VAL A 234 -15.86 14.97 6.89
C VAL A 234 -14.70 15.07 7.88
N LYS A 235 -13.62 15.74 7.47
CA LYS A 235 -12.46 15.99 8.35
C LYS A 235 -12.91 16.79 9.56
N ASN A 236 -12.53 16.33 10.75
CA ASN A 236 -12.77 17.05 11.98
C ASN A 236 -11.56 17.97 12.23
N ALA A 237 -11.59 19.15 11.62
CA ALA A 237 -10.69 20.23 11.99
C ALA A 237 -11.10 20.66 13.40
N GLY A 238 -10.26 20.30 14.39
CA GLY A 238 -10.48 20.69 15.79
C GLY A 238 -10.56 22.20 15.96
#